data_AF-A0A2M6YY42-F1
#
_entry.id   AF-A0A2M6YY42-F1
#
_cell.length_a   1.000
_cell.length_b   1.000
_cell.length_c   1.000
_cell.angle_alpha   90.00
_cell.angle_beta   90.00
_cell.angle_gamma   90.00
#
_symmetry.space_group_name_H-M   'P 1'
#
loop_
_entity.id
_entity.type
_entity.pdbx_description
1 polymer ?
#
loop_
_entity_poly.entity_id
_entity_poly.type
_entity_poly.pdbx_seq_one_letter_code
_entity_poly.pdbx_strand_id
1 'polypeptide(L)' 'MSVSKGRGIQIAEWLKQQGADIVLTPETVRSSGVMYALQVAGVRLEQVSSLHIRTALGTVVRNGG' A
#
# COMPACT_ATOMS: atom_id res chain seq x y z
N MET A 1 11.18 26.88 6.67
CA MET A 1 9.99 26.55 5.84
C MET A 1 9.63 25.10 6.11
N SER A 2 8.44 24.83 6.67
CA SER A 2 8.00 23.46 6.92
C SER A 2 7.46 22.88 5.60
N VAL A 3 8.20 21.96 4.99
CA VAL A 3 7.72 21.24 3.81
C VAL A 3 6.58 20.34 4.29
N SER A 4 5.34 20.62 3.86
CA SER A 4 4.21 19.75 4.22
C SER A 4 4.43 18.38 3.59
N LYS A 5 4.50 17.33 4.42
CA LYS A 5 4.54 15.96 3.90
C LYS A 5 3.35 15.73 2.98
N GLY A 6 3.60 15.15 1.81
CA GLY A 6 2.53 14.75 0.90
C GLY A 6 1.60 13.76 1.59
N ARG A 7 0.28 13.88 1.34
CA ARG A 7 -0.76 13.04 1.96
C ARG A 7 -0.47 11.54 1.86
N GLY A 8 0.14 11.10 0.75
CA GLY A 8 0.56 9.71 0.54
C GLY A 8 1.58 9.18 1.55
N ILE A 9 2.53 10.02 1.96
CA ILE A 9 3.55 9.67 2.96
C ILE A 9 2.89 9.50 4.33
N GLN A 10 1.96 10.41 4.67
CA GLN A 10 1.23 10.34 5.94
C GLN A 10 0.40 9.06 6.05
N ILE A 11 -0.24 8.63 4.96
CA ILE A 11 -1.01 7.38 4.91
C ILE A 11 -0.08 6.16 5.11
N ALA A 12 1.08 6.14 4.46
CA ALA A 12 2.04 5.03 4.61
C ALA A 12 2.56 4.90 6.05
N GLU A 13 2.90 6.03 6.68
CA GLU A 13 3.31 6.06 8.09
C GLU A 13 2.20 5.57 9.02
N TRP A 14 0.96 6.01 8.78
CA TRP A 14 -0.20 5.58 9.57
C TRP A 14 -0.46 4.08 9.43
N LEU A 15 -0.43 3.53 8.20
CA LEU A 15 -0.63 2.10 7.96
C LEU A 15 0.42 1.25 8.69
N LYS A 16 1.68 1.69 8.72
CA LYS A 16 2.72 1.01 9.49
C LYS A 16 2.43 1.02 11.00
N GLN A 17 1.96 2.15 11.54
CA GLN A 17 1.56 2.24 12.95
C GLN A 17 0.38 1.33 13.30
N GLN A 18 -0.51 1.06 12.34
CA GLN A 18 -1.58 0.07 12.51
C GLN A 18 -1.10 -1.39 12.41
N GLY A 19 0.19 -1.63 12.13
CA GLY A 19 0.73 -2.97 11.96
C GLY A 19 0.37 -3.61 10.61
N ALA A 20 0.09 -2.80 9.58
CA ALA A 20 -0.16 -3.34 8.25
C ALA A 20 1.14 -3.90 7.64
N ASP A 21 1.15 -5.18 7.29
CA ASP A 21 2.25 -5.83 6.58
C ASP A 21 2.10 -5.74 5.05
N ILE A 22 0.85 -5.76 4.57
CA ILE A 22 0.50 -5.76 3.14
C ILE A 22 -0.54 -4.68 2.86
N VAL A 23 -0.34 -3.92 1.79
CA VAL A 23 -1.29 -2.96 1.25
C VAL A 23 -1.66 -3.38 -0.16
N LEU A 24 -2.96 -3.58 -0.39
CA LEU A 24 -3.51 -3.89 -1.70
C LEU A 24 -3.92 -2.59 -2.38
N THR A 25 -3.39 -2.34 -3.57
CA THR A 25 -3.75 -1.18 -4.37
C THR A 25 -4.24 -1.61 -5.75
N PRO A 26 -5.24 -0.94 -6.33
CA PRO A 26 -5.54 -1.12 -7.75
C PRO A 26 -4.31 -0.79 -8.62
N GLU A 27 -4.13 -1.49 -9.74
CA GLU A 27 -3.05 -1.22 -10.72
C GLU A 27 -3.06 0.22 -11.27
N THR A 28 -4.19 0.92 -11.16
CA THR A 28 -4.34 2.32 -11.54
C THR A 28 -3.62 3.29 -10.60
N VAL A 29 -3.28 2.86 -9.38
CA VAL A 29 -2.52 3.67 -8.42
C VAL A 29 -1.04 3.59 -8.78
N ARG A 30 -0.50 4.69 -9.34
CA ARG A 30 0.90 4.81 -9.79
C ARG A 30 1.69 5.92 -9.10
N SER A 31 1.27 6.34 -7.91
CA SER A 31 1.96 7.41 -7.19
C SER A 31 3.31 6.92 -6.66
N SER A 32 4.40 7.35 -7.32
CA SER A 32 5.78 7.01 -6.93
C SER A 32 6.07 7.37 -5.47
N GLY A 33 5.54 8.49 -4.98
CA GLY A 33 5.71 8.92 -3.58
C GLY A 33 5.04 7.99 -2.57
N VAL A 34 3.85 7.47 -2.87
CA VAL A 34 3.16 6.50 -2.00
C VAL A 34 3.90 5.17 -2.00
N MET A 35 4.27 4.68 -3.19
CA MET A 35 5.02 3.43 -3.33
C MET A 35 6.34 3.49 -2.57
N TYR A 36 7.09 4.58 -2.73
CA TYR A 36 8.34 4.81 -2.01
C TYR A 36 8.12 4.86 -0.50
N ALA A 37 7.11 5.59 -0.03
CA ALA A 37 6.83 5.70 1.41
C ALA A 37 6.45 4.36 2.05
N LEU A 38 5.64 3.54 1.36
CA LEU A 38 5.27 2.19 1.81
C LEU A 38 6.49 1.26 1.85
N GLN A 39 7.35 1.32 0.83
CA GLN A 39 8.58 0.55 0.80
C GLN A 39 9.53 0.92 1.95
N VAL A 40 9.74 2.22 2.20
CA VAL A 40 10.56 2.70 3.34
C VAL A 40 9.95 2.31 4.68
N ALA A 41 8.62 2.31 4.78
CA ALA A 41 7.91 1.84 5.97
C ALA A 41 7.97 0.32 6.17
N GLY A 42 8.55 -0.44 5.23
CA GLY A 42 8.61 -1.89 5.28
C GLY A 42 7.23 -2.54 5.16
N VAL A 43 6.33 -1.91 4.39
CA VAL A 43 5.00 -2.41 4.08
C VAL A 43 5.01 -2.94 2.66
N ARG A 44 4.62 -4.21 2.46
CA ARG A 44 4.58 -4.82 1.14
C ARG A 44 3.41 -4.24 0.34
N LEU A 45 3.67 -3.77 -0.86
CA LEU A 45 2.63 -3.31 -1.77
C LEU A 45 2.32 -4.41 -2.79
N GLU A 46 1.05 -4.78 -2.91
CA GLU A 46 0.57 -5.67 -3.96
C GLU A 46 -0.45 -4.95 -4.83
N GLN A 47 -0.16 -4.93 -6.13
CA GLN A 47 -1.10 -4.41 -7.11
C GLN A 47 -2.09 -5.51 -7.48
N VAL A 48 -3.37 -5.18 -7.40
CA VAL A 48 -4.47 -6.09 -7.75
C VAL A 48 -5.29 -5.49 -8.89
N SER A 49 -5.66 -6.35 -9.84
CA SER A 49 -6.52 -5.96 -10.97
C SER A 49 -7.99 -5.79 -10.58
N SER A 50 -8.41 -6.37 -9.46
CA SER A 50 -9.80 -6.32 -8.99
C SER A 50 -10.05 -5.19 -7.99
N LEU A 51 -11.13 -4.44 -8.20
CA LEU A 51 -11.65 -3.46 -7.25
C LEU A 51 -12.51 -4.09 -6.14
N HIS A 52 -12.85 -5.38 -6.25
CA HIS A 52 -13.63 -6.09 -5.25
C HIS A 52 -12.70 -6.73 -4.21
N ILE A 53 -12.82 -6.28 -2.94
CA ILE A 53 -11.94 -6.71 -1.85
C ILE A 53 -11.87 -8.23 -1.66
N ARG A 54 -12.99 -8.95 -1.83
CA ARG A 54 -13.02 -10.42 -1.71
C ARG A 54 -12.15 -11.10 -2.77
N THR A 55 -12.20 -10.60 -4.00
CA THR A 55 -11.40 -11.13 -5.12
C THR A 55 -9.93 -10.79 -4.92
N ALA A 56 -9.63 -9.55 -4.52
CA ALA A 56 -8.27 -9.10 -4.21
C ALA A 56 -7.62 -9.91 -3.07
N LEU A 57 -8.38 -10.22 -2.01
CA LEU A 57 -7.87 -11.09 -0.93
C LEU A 57 -7.62 -12.52 -1.41
N GLY A 58 -8.49 -13.05 -2.29
CA GLY A 58 -8.34 -14.38 -2.86
C GLY A 58 -7.06 -14.57 -3.69
N THR A 59 -6.51 -13.50 -4.29
CA THR A 59 -5.25 -13.58 -5.05
C THR A 59 -4.03 -13.60 -4.13
N VAL A 60 -4.06 -12.84 -3.03
CA VAL A 60 -2.93 -12.74 -2.07
C VAL A 60 -2.73 -14.05 -1.33
N VAL A 61 -3.81 -14.70 -0.88
CA VAL A 61 -3.76 -15.95 -0.12
C VAL A 61 -3.14 -17.10 -0.93
N ARG A 62 -3.27 -17.09 -2.26
CA ARG A 62 -2.73 -18.16 -3.13
C ARG A 62 -1.24 -18.02 -3.42
N ASN A 63 -0.68 -16.82 -3.24
CA ASN A 63 0.74 -16.54 -3.53
C ASN A 63 1.64 -16.59 -2.29
N GLY A 64 1.07 -16.75 -1.10
CA GLY A 64 1.78 -16.75 0.18
C GLY A 64 1.81 -18.10 0.91
N GLY A 65 1.57 -19.21 0.19
CA GLY A 65 1.66 -20.59 0.70
C GLY A 65 3.05 -21.19 0.54
#